data_AF-A0A537IWF5-F1
#
_entry.id   AF-A0A537IWF5-F1
#
_cell.length_a   1.000
_cell.length_b   1.000
_cell.length_c   1.000
_cell.angle_alpha   90.00
_cell.angle_beta   90.00
_cell.angle_gamma   90.00
#
_symmetry.space_group_name_H-M   'P 1'
#
loop_
_entity.id
_entity.type
_entity.pdbx_description
1 polymer ?
#
loop_
_entity_poly.entity_id
_entity_poly.type
_entity_poly.pdbx_seq_one_letter_code
_entity_poly.pdbx_strand_id
1 'polypeptide(L)'
;MVEKIQQANPMCSSCGGRCESMGRGQGLRCKKCGQRNEYASKIQVRQERHIQSTIYVPPPRARRHLTMPDSKPRNISNEYLRVEDFQLRVEDFN
;
A
#
# COMPACT_ATOMS: atom_id res chain seq x y z
N MET A 1 -8.68 2.19 -10.17
CA MET A 1 -7.54 2.43 -9.25
C MET A 1 -6.30 2.75 -10.08
N VAL A 2 -5.49 3.73 -9.68
CA VAL A 2 -4.23 4.07 -10.36
C VAL A 2 -3.07 3.54 -9.54
N GLU A 3 -2.02 2.98 -10.14
CA GLU A 3 -0.83 2.54 -9.39
C GLU A 3 -0.16 3.72 -8.68
N LYS A 4 0.21 3.54 -7.40
CA LYS A 4 1.01 4.52 -6.66
C LYS A 4 2.44 3.99 -6.54
N ILE A 5 3.36 4.66 -7.21
CA ILE A 5 4.78 4.29 -7.24
C ILE A 5 5.56 5.29 -6.39
N GLN A 6 6.40 4.80 -5.48
CA GLN A 6 7.31 5.61 -4.67
C GLN A 6 8.77 5.29 -5.00
N GLN A 7 9.63 6.31 -4.96
CA GLN A 7 11.07 6.17 -5.15
C GLN A 7 11.74 5.95 -3.79
N ALA A 8 12.39 4.81 -3.64
CA ALA A 8 12.92 4.31 -2.39
C ALA A 8 14.41 3.98 -2.53
N ASN A 9 15.23 4.23 -1.50
CA ASN A 9 16.59 3.71 -1.51
C ASN A 9 16.57 2.19 -1.28
N PRO A 10 17.36 1.40 -2.02
CA PRO A 10 17.46 -0.04 -1.81
C PRO A 10 17.97 -0.40 -0.42
N MET A 11 17.68 -1.64 -0.03
CA MET A 11 18.23 -2.27 1.17
C MET A 11 19.66 -2.75 0.88
N CYS A 12 20.53 -2.69 1.88
CA CYS A 12 21.89 -3.19 1.77
C CYS A 12 21.90 -4.71 1.65
N SER A 13 22.60 -5.24 0.65
CA SER A 13 22.76 -6.68 0.42
C SER A 13 23.43 -7.43 1.57
N SER A 14 24.27 -6.75 2.36
CA SER A 14 25.06 -7.39 3.42
C SER A 14 24.38 -7.37 4.79
N CYS A 15 23.56 -6.36 5.11
CA CYS A 15 22.98 -6.22 6.45
C CYS A 15 21.48 -5.89 6.47
N GLY A 16 20.83 -5.77 5.31
CA GLY A 16 19.42 -5.42 5.20
C GLY A 16 19.06 -4.01 5.67
N GLY A 17 20.02 -3.19 6.11
CA GLY A 17 19.76 -1.80 6.47
C GLY A 17 19.44 -0.95 5.24
N ARG A 18 18.57 0.05 5.38
CA ARG A 18 18.27 0.99 4.29
C ARG A 18 19.47 1.88 4.00
N CYS A 19 19.81 2.01 2.71
CA CYS A 19 20.93 2.85 2.31
C CYS A 19 20.57 4.35 2.31
N GLU A 20 21.56 5.20 2.52
CA GLU A 20 21.48 6.66 2.44
C GLU A 20 22.21 7.18 1.21
N SER A 21 21.84 8.37 0.72
CA SER A 21 22.49 9.00 -0.43
C SER A 21 23.84 9.57 -0.04
N MET A 22 24.86 9.35 -0.88
CA MET A 22 26.17 9.98 -0.71
C MET A 22 26.27 11.38 -1.35
N GLY A 23 25.26 11.78 -2.12
CA GLY A 23 25.26 13.02 -2.89
C GLY A 23 24.84 12.81 -4.34
N ARG A 24 24.66 13.89 -5.09
CA ARG A 24 24.27 13.81 -6.51
C ARG A 24 25.36 13.08 -7.30
N GLY A 25 24.99 11.94 -7.91
CA GLY A 25 25.90 11.14 -8.74
C GLY A 25 26.94 10.33 -7.98
N GLN A 26 26.88 10.26 -6.64
CA GLN A 26 27.87 9.55 -5.82
C GLN A 26 27.37 8.18 -5.31
N GLY A 27 26.17 7.76 -5.73
CA GLY A 27 25.55 6.51 -5.30
C GLY A 27 25.04 6.53 -3.86
N LEU A 28 25.04 5.36 -3.22
CA LEU A 28 24.45 5.12 -1.92
C LEU A 28 25.43 4.45 -0.94
N ARG A 29 25.30 4.75 0.35
CA ARG A 29 26.05 4.12 1.44
C ARG A 29 25.10 3.42 2.40
N CYS A 30 25.48 2.27 2.94
CA CYS A 30 24.77 1.67 4.05
C CYS A 30 25.15 2.35 5.38
N LYS A 31 24.16 2.83 6.13
CA LYS A 31 24.36 3.43 7.45
C LYS A 31 24.87 2.42 8.50
N LYS A 32 24.50 1.15 8.40
CA LYS A 32 24.86 0.10 9.38
C LYS A 32 26.27 -0.48 9.17
N CYS A 33 26.55 -1.00 7.97
CA CYS A 33 27.84 -1.65 7.68
C CYS A 33 28.86 -0.76 6.94
N GLY A 34 28.46 0.44 6.50
CA GLY A 34 29.35 1.37 5.80
C GLY A 34 29.61 1.05 4.34
N GLN A 35 29.08 -0.05 3.80
CA GLN A 35 29.29 -0.46 2.41
C GLN A 35 28.77 0.62 1.45
N ARG A 36 29.58 0.95 0.44
CA ARG A 36 29.28 1.95 -0.57
C ARG A 36 28.93 1.26 -1.88
N ASN A 37 27.96 1.81 -2.58
CA ASN A 37 27.58 1.36 -3.91
C ASN A 37 27.36 2.59 -4.79
N GLU A 38 28.38 2.90 -5.59
CA GLU A 38 28.45 4.09 -6.44
C GLU A 38 27.44 4.03 -7.59
N TYR A 39 27.07 2.82 -8.02
CA TYR A 39 26.12 2.57 -9.10
C TYR A 39 24.67 2.36 -8.62
N ALA A 40 24.44 2.32 -7.30
CA ALA A 40 23.11 2.14 -6.77
C ALA A 40 22.26 3.41 -6.93
N SER A 41 21.04 3.22 -7.43
CA SER A 41 20.04 4.27 -7.61
C SER A 41 18.77 3.95 -6.81
N LYS A 42 17.82 4.89 -6.79
CA LYS A 42 16.52 4.66 -6.17
C LYS A 42 15.75 3.60 -6.96
N ILE A 43 15.09 2.71 -6.23
CA ILE A 43 14.20 1.69 -6.76
C ILE A 43 12.76 2.18 -6.72
N GLN A 44 11.98 1.76 -7.71
CA GLN A 44 10.53 1.98 -7.71
C GLN A 44 9.86 0.93 -6.84
N VAL A 45 9.07 1.36 -5.87
CA VAL A 45 8.28 0.48 -5.01
C VAL A 45 6.82 0.79 -5.21
N ARG A 46 6.05 -0.24 -5.57
CA ARG A 46 4.59 -0.16 -5.63
C ARG A 46 4.07 -0.08 -4.20
N GLN A 47 3.30 0.97 -3.90
CA GLN A 47 2.66 1.10 -2.61
C GLN A 47 1.34 0.34 -2.64
N GLU A 48 1.27 -0.72 -1.83
CA GLU A 48 0.03 -1.47 -1.62
C GLU A 48 -1.00 -0.58 -0.94
N ARG A 49 -2.27 -0.75 -1.35
CA ARG A 49 -3.39 -0.08 -0.71
C ARG A 49 -4.26 -1.11 -0.04
N HIS A 50 -4.58 -0.85 1.22
CA HIS A 50 -5.56 -1.62 1.97
C HIS A 50 -6.98 -1.18 1.57
N ILE A 51 -7.31 -1.21 0.28
CA ILE A 51 -8.67 -1.02 -0.21
C ILE A 51 -8.85 -1.84 -1.48
N GLN A 52 -9.90 -2.64 -1.52
CA GLN A 52 -10.25 -3.47 -2.66
C GLN A 52 -11.18 -2.71 -3.62
N SER A 53 -11.15 -3.07 -4.90
CA SER A 53 -12.04 -2.52 -5.93
C SER A 53 -13.40 -3.23 -5.91
N THR A 54 -14.17 -2.96 -4.88
CA THR A 54 -15.47 -3.57 -4.58
C THR A 54 -16.51 -2.49 -4.22
N ILE A 55 -17.77 -2.88 -4.09
CA ILE A 55 -18.82 -2.01 -3.57
C ILE A 55 -18.86 -2.14 -2.05
N TYR A 56 -18.57 -1.03 -1.37
CA TYR A 56 -18.68 -0.92 0.09
C TYR A 56 -20.09 -0.51 0.47
N VAL A 57 -20.78 -1.36 1.25
CA VAL A 57 -22.15 -1.09 1.71
C VAL A 57 -22.13 -0.71 3.20
N PRO A 58 -22.85 0.36 3.61
CA PRO A 58 -22.96 0.71 5.01
C PRO A 58 -23.69 -0.39 5.80
N PRO A 59 -23.41 -0.49 7.11
CA PRO A 59 -24.07 -1.48 7.95
C PRO A 59 -25.57 -1.23 8.05
N PRO A 60 -26.39 -2.28 8.31
CA PRO A 60 -27.85 -2.16 8.31
C PRO A 60 -28.40 -0.99 9.13
N ARG A 61 -27.80 -0.72 10.30
CA ARG A 61 -28.17 0.39 11.19
C ARG A 61 -27.98 1.79 10.61
N ALA A 62 -27.09 1.94 9.63
CA ALA A 62 -26.74 3.23 9.00
C ALA A 62 -27.33 3.36 7.58
N ARG A 63 -28.12 2.38 7.13
CA ARG A 63 -28.80 2.45 5.83
C ARG A 63 -29.96 3.43 5.90
N ARG A 64 -30.17 4.16 4.81
CA ARG A 64 -31.33 5.05 4.66
C ARG A 64 -32.48 4.28 4.00
N HIS A 65 -33.70 4.80 4.13
CA HIS A 65 -34.89 4.19 3.53
C HIS A 65 -34.82 4.04 2.00
N LEU A 66 -34.04 4.89 1.31
CA LEU A 66 -33.80 4.81 -0.14
C LEU A 66 -32.57 3.96 -0.51
N THR A 67 -31.79 3.47 0.45
CA THR A 67 -30.62 2.63 0.17
C THR A 67 -31.09 1.25 -0.29
N MET A 68 -30.66 0.85 -1.48
CA MET A 68 -30.99 -0.47 -2.02
C MET A 68 -30.39 -1.58 -1.13
N PRO A 69 -31.16 -2.64 -0.80
CA PRO A 69 -30.65 -3.78 -0.03
C PRO A 69 -29.58 -4.55 -0.80
N ASP A 70 -28.51 -4.95 -0.10
CA ASP A 70 -27.43 -5.84 -0.58
C ASP A 70 -27.91 -7.27 -0.88
N SER A 71 -29.07 -7.67 -0.33
CA SER A 71 -29.69 -8.98 -0.57
C SER A 71 -30.24 -9.17 -2.00
N LYS A 72 -30.30 -8.12 -2.81
CA LYS A 72 -30.66 -8.19 -4.23
C LYS A 72 -29.45 -7.81 -5.08
N PRO A 73 -28.71 -8.77 -5.64
CA PRO A 73 -27.58 -8.44 -6.49
C PRO A 73 -28.09 -7.70 -7.74
N ARG A 74 -27.37 -6.64 -8.15
CA ARG A 74 -27.45 -6.19 -9.54
C ARG A 74 -26.70 -7.21 -10.39
N ASN A 75 -27.06 -7.35 -11.66
CA ASN A 75 -26.30 -8.11 -12.67
C ASN A 75 -24.92 -7.44 -12.93
N ILE A 76 -24.09 -7.36 -11.91
CA ILE A 76 -22.75 -6.78 -11.95
C ILE A 76 -21.88 -7.82 -11.25
N SER A 77 -20.82 -8.25 -11.92
CA SER A 77 -19.84 -9.25 -11.47
C SER A 77 -19.03 -8.85 -10.23
N ASN A 78 -19.42 -7.80 -9.51
CA ASN A 78 -18.72 -7.30 -8.33
C ASN A 78 -19.44 -7.72 -7.06
N GLU A 79 -18.77 -8.54 -6.27
CA GLU A 79 -19.14 -8.93 -4.91
C GLU A 79 -19.24 -7.69 -3.99
N TYR A 80 -20.17 -7.69 -3.03
CA TYR A 80 -20.38 -6.61 -2.06
C TYR A 80 -19.61 -6.89 -0.76
N LEU A 81 -18.80 -5.93 -0.29
CA LEU A 81 -18.13 -5.98 1.01
C LEU A 81 -18.82 -5.02 1.98
N ARG A 82 -19.15 -5.47 3.21
CA ARG A 82 -19.67 -4.56 4.23
C ARG A 82 -18.50 -3.80 4.82
N VAL A 83 -18.73 -2.52 5.14
CA VAL A 83 -17.68 -1.70 5.79
C VAL A 83 -17.24 -2.31 7.13
N GLU A 84 -18.11 -3.07 7.80
CA GLU A 84 -17.81 -3.81 9.03
C GLU A 84 -16.88 -5.02 8.81
N ASP A 85 -16.83 -5.57 7.60
CA ASP A 85 -15.95 -6.70 7.24
C ASP A 85 -14.50 -6.22 7.04
N PHE A 86 -14.29 -4.90 6.96
CA PHE A 86 -12.99 -4.28 6.87
C PHE A 86 -12.34 -4.22 8.28
N GLN A 87 -11.79 -5.34 8.73
CA GLN A 87 -10.91 -5.37 9.90
C GLN A 87 -9.55 -4.75 9.55
N LEU A 88 -9.52 -3.43 9.37
CA LEU A 88 -8.26 -2.69 9.43
C LEU A 88 -7.91 -2.51 10.90
N ARG A 89 -6.92 -3.23 11.37
CA ARG A 89 -6.31 -2.94 12.67
C ARG A 89 -5.44 -1.71 12.50
N VAL A 90 -5.32 -0.90 13.55
CA VAL A 90 -4.37 0.23 13.58
C VAL A 90 -2.94 -0.25 13.27
N GLU A 91 -2.66 -1.51 13.55
CA GLU A 91 -1.42 -2.24 13.27
C GLU A 91 -1.12 -2.43 11.77
N ASP A 92 -2.14 -2.40 10.90
CA ASP A 92 -1.99 -2.61 9.44
C ASP A 92 -1.41 -1.37 8.71
N PHE A 93 -1.20 -0.27 9.42
CA PHE A 93 -0.68 0.99 8.89
C PHE A 93 0.78 1.30 9.31
N ASN A 94 1.47 0.33 9.93
CA ASN A 94 2.87 0.46 10.36
C ASN A 94 3.87 -0.06 9.34
#